data_AF-A0A5A7VP05-F1
#
_entry.id   AF-A0A5A7VP05-F1
#
_cell.length_a   1.000
_cell.length_b   1.000
_cell.length_c   1.000
_cell.angle_alpha   90.00
_cell.angle_beta   90.00
_cell.angle_gamma   90.00
#
_symmetry.space_group_name_H-M   'P 1'
#
loop_
_entity.id
_entity.type
_entity.pdbx_description
1 polymer ?
#
loop_
_entity_poly.entity_id
_entity_poly.type
_entity_poly.pdbx_seq_one_letter_code
_entity_poly.pdbx_strand_id
1 'polypeptide(L)'
;MLRYLLLLFVALPWAAKAAPGSSDYLFVWAMEARHPQADTMALKPTDLAARRTAMGLGRDFLAVFDVRPGPSFGKLVAMVPAGPAAMAHHTNYAEPPDDMLYANDWLGNSTYVFDLRKPLHPRLARTFGSVGALGYPHSFAHLANGNTLATFQYAGGFNHAAGGLVEFDPQGRVVRTASAEAAGYPDIRPYSLAVVEQADRVVTSSADMMAAQVSHVVQIWRLADLKLLQTLRLPPESDWIYDTAADSSEPRVLADGHTVLVPTFNCGLFLLKNLASDKPSLQHVYDFGYRTCEVPIVAGNFLVETMQSGHVVASLDVRDPKHPHEVSRILLPPDEYPHWIAMEPGGDRLAITGYGALATKVRFARIDRHTGALTLEPETIDFTRTWPDGWQGSAVPHGAVFSRP
;
A
#
# COMPACT_ATOMS: atom_id res chain seq x y z
N MET A 1 -14.03 -52.20 49.81
CA MET A 1 -13.02 -51.55 48.97
C MET A 1 -13.69 -51.05 47.69
N LEU A 2 -14.01 -49.77 47.57
CA LEU A 2 -13.84 -48.93 46.37
C LEU A 2 -14.46 -47.55 46.66
N ARG A 3 -13.62 -46.51 46.72
CA ARG A 3 -14.03 -45.11 46.75
C ARG A 3 -14.17 -44.63 45.30
N TYR A 4 -15.32 -44.08 44.93
CA TYR A 4 -15.49 -43.34 43.69
C TYR A 4 -15.03 -41.89 43.90
N LEU A 5 -13.97 -41.47 43.21
CA LEU A 5 -13.58 -40.07 43.07
C LEU A 5 -14.31 -39.48 41.87
N LEU A 6 -15.10 -38.42 42.10
CA LEU A 6 -15.67 -37.57 41.06
C LEU A 6 -14.64 -36.48 40.75
N LEU A 7 -14.04 -36.49 39.55
CA LEU A 7 -13.16 -35.42 39.06
C LEU A 7 -14.02 -34.39 38.31
N LEU A 8 -14.22 -33.22 38.93
CA LEU A 8 -14.76 -32.03 38.30
C LEU A 8 -13.66 -31.40 37.40
N PHE A 9 -13.83 -31.50 36.09
CA PHE A 9 -13.05 -30.70 35.14
C PHE A 9 -13.58 -29.26 35.15
N VAL A 10 -12.83 -28.36 35.80
CA VAL A 10 -13.02 -26.91 35.65
C VAL A 10 -12.45 -26.51 34.30
N ALA A 11 -13.33 -26.22 33.34
CA ALA A 11 -12.95 -25.56 32.11
C ALA A 11 -12.52 -24.12 32.43
N LEU A 12 -11.21 -23.86 32.37
CA LEU A 12 -10.66 -22.51 32.41
C LEU A 12 -11.12 -21.77 31.12
N PRO A 13 -11.75 -20.59 31.23
CA PRO A 13 -12.13 -19.83 30.05
C PRO A 13 -10.86 -19.41 29.30
N TRP A 14 -10.84 -19.67 27.99
CA TRP A 14 -9.87 -19.08 27.08
C TRP A 14 -9.83 -17.58 27.33
N ALA A 15 -8.66 -17.06 27.71
CA ALA A 15 -8.45 -15.64 27.85
C ALA A 15 -8.80 -14.97 26.51
N ALA A 16 -9.90 -14.22 26.49
CA ALA A 16 -10.20 -13.32 25.40
C ALA A 16 -8.99 -12.38 25.26
N LYS A 17 -8.31 -12.47 24.11
CA LYS A 17 -7.25 -11.52 23.76
C LYS A 17 -7.90 -10.14 23.83
N ALA A 18 -7.42 -9.27 24.73
CA ALA A 18 -7.94 -7.92 24.84
C ALA A 18 -7.98 -7.27 23.45
N ALA A 19 -9.04 -6.52 23.16
CA ALA A 19 -9.08 -5.72 21.95
C ALA A 19 -7.79 -4.89 21.91
N PRO A 20 -7.01 -4.92 20.81
CA PRO A 20 -5.84 -4.08 20.70
C PRO A 20 -6.22 -2.62 20.96
N GLY A 21 -5.32 -1.85 21.55
CA GLY A 21 -5.55 -0.42 21.81
C GLY A 21 -5.85 0.34 20.51
N SER A 22 -6.35 1.56 20.62
CA SER A 22 -6.52 2.43 19.46
C SER A 22 -5.20 3.13 19.15
N SER A 23 -4.93 3.38 17.87
CA SER A 23 -3.76 4.15 17.44
C SER A 23 -3.88 5.62 17.86
N ASP A 24 -2.89 6.13 18.57
CA ASP A 24 -2.87 7.53 18.96
C ASP A 24 -2.43 8.46 17.82
N TYR A 25 -1.66 7.94 16.86
CA TYR A 25 -1.04 8.74 15.80
C TYR A 25 -1.32 8.21 14.41
N LEU A 26 -1.32 9.13 13.44
CA LEU A 26 -1.26 8.84 12.01
C LEU A 26 0.03 9.43 11.45
N PHE A 27 0.87 8.58 10.87
CA PHE A 27 2.04 8.94 10.10
C PHE A 27 1.61 9.16 8.64
N VAL A 28 1.90 10.32 8.09
CA VAL A 28 1.56 10.67 6.71
C VAL A 28 2.81 11.10 5.97
N TRP A 29 3.15 10.36 4.92
CA TRP A 29 4.19 10.71 3.96
C TRP A 29 3.63 11.70 2.95
N ALA A 30 4.30 12.84 2.81
CA ALA A 30 3.79 13.94 2.01
C ALA A 30 4.91 14.72 1.32
N MET A 31 4.54 15.45 0.28
CA MET A 31 5.42 16.39 -0.41
C MET A 31 4.90 17.82 -0.32
N GLU A 32 5.79 18.77 -0.08
CA GLU A 32 5.49 20.20 -0.14
C GLU A 32 5.16 20.64 -1.57
N ALA A 33 4.04 21.33 -1.76
CA ALA A 33 3.63 21.89 -3.05
C ALA A 33 2.88 23.22 -2.87
N ARG A 34 3.33 24.28 -3.56
CA ARG A 34 2.63 25.57 -3.58
C ARG A 34 1.34 25.51 -4.38
N HIS A 35 1.33 24.68 -5.42
CA HIS A 35 0.21 24.48 -6.33
C HIS A 35 -0.11 22.97 -6.42
N PRO A 36 -0.67 22.37 -5.35
CA PRO A 36 -0.89 20.91 -5.26
C PRO A 36 -1.86 20.37 -6.31
N GLN A 37 -2.71 21.24 -6.88
CA GLN A 37 -3.68 20.92 -7.93
C GLN A 37 -3.22 21.33 -9.34
N ALA A 38 -2.00 21.84 -9.49
CA ALA A 38 -1.47 22.16 -10.81
C ALA A 38 -1.46 20.88 -11.65
N ASP A 39 -2.21 20.90 -12.76
CA ASP A 39 -2.31 19.74 -13.64
C ASP A 39 -0.92 19.41 -14.22
N THR A 40 -0.43 18.23 -13.86
CA THR A 40 0.81 17.67 -14.41
C THR A 40 0.56 16.53 -15.38
N MET A 41 -0.71 16.18 -15.67
CA MET A 41 -1.07 15.13 -16.62
C MET A 41 -0.60 15.46 -18.04
N ALA A 42 -0.41 16.74 -18.38
CA ALA A 42 0.19 17.17 -19.64
C ALA A 42 1.74 17.10 -19.66
N LEU A 43 2.39 16.95 -18.51
CA LEU A 43 3.85 16.85 -18.42
C LEU A 43 4.27 15.40 -18.57
N LYS A 44 5.25 15.15 -19.46
CA LYS A 44 5.93 13.85 -19.48
C LYS A 44 6.56 13.65 -18.11
N PRO A 45 6.36 12.50 -17.44
CA PRO A 45 6.90 12.33 -16.09
C PRO A 45 8.44 12.38 -16.04
N THR A 46 9.13 12.28 -17.18
CA THR A 46 10.58 12.53 -17.29
C THR A 46 11.01 14.00 -17.10
N ASP A 47 10.11 14.97 -17.24
CA ASP A 47 10.42 16.40 -17.07
C ASP A 47 10.22 16.85 -15.62
N LEU A 48 11.08 16.32 -14.75
CA LEU A 48 11.06 16.62 -13.32
C LEU A 48 11.25 18.12 -13.02
N ALA A 49 12.00 18.84 -13.87
CA ALA A 49 12.23 20.27 -13.69
C ALA A 49 10.93 21.08 -13.95
N ALA A 50 10.21 20.75 -15.03
CA ALA A 50 8.91 21.36 -15.29
C ALA A 50 7.90 21.03 -14.19
N ARG A 51 7.84 19.77 -13.73
CA ARG A 51 6.96 19.37 -12.61
C ARG A 51 7.24 20.16 -11.34
N ARG A 52 8.52 20.25 -10.95
CA ARG A 52 8.95 21.03 -9.77
C ARG A 52 8.54 22.49 -9.87
N THR A 53 8.68 23.09 -11.05
CA THR A 53 8.31 24.48 -11.29
C THR A 53 6.80 24.67 -11.25
N ALA A 54 6.04 23.82 -11.96
CA ALA A 54 4.59 23.93 -12.08
C ALA A 54 3.87 23.77 -10.73
N MET A 55 4.28 22.77 -9.93
CA MET A 55 3.69 22.53 -8.61
C MET A 55 4.32 23.40 -7.51
N GLY A 56 5.46 24.05 -7.80
CA GLY A 56 6.27 24.73 -6.79
C GLY A 56 6.67 23.78 -5.67
N LEU A 57 7.34 22.67 -6.02
CA LEU A 57 7.72 21.62 -5.08
C LEU A 57 8.81 22.09 -4.12
N GLY A 58 8.68 21.68 -2.85
CA GLY A 58 9.68 21.87 -1.80
C GLY A 58 10.39 20.56 -1.45
N ARG A 59 10.22 20.11 -0.21
CA ARG A 59 10.75 18.85 0.32
C ARG A 59 9.65 17.82 0.52
N ASP A 60 10.03 16.55 0.49
CA ASP A 60 9.22 15.51 1.12
C ASP A 60 9.41 15.54 2.63
N PHE A 61 8.42 15.04 3.36
CA PHE A 61 8.48 14.93 4.82
C PHE A 61 7.50 13.87 5.34
N LEU A 62 7.83 13.36 6.53
CA LEU A 62 6.90 12.59 7.34
C LEU A 62 6.22 13.52 8.35
N ALA A 63 4.90 13.61 8.33
CA ALA A 63 4.11 14.29 9.35
C ALA A 63 3.45 13.29 10.29
N VAL A 64 3.38 13.67 11.57
CA VAL A 64 2.70 12.88 12.61
C VAL A 64 1.54 13.69 13.16
N PHE A 65 0.35 13.13 13.06
CA PHE A 65 -0.87 13.75 13.55
C PHE A 65 -1.41 12.97 14.74
N ASP A 66 -1.87 13.69 15.76
CA ASP A 66 -2.71 13.10 16.80
C ASP A 66 -4.08 12.78 16.19
N VAL A 67 -4.48 11.51 16.27
CA VAL A 67 -5.78 11.04 15.77
C VAL A 67 -6.66 10.48 16.87
N ARG A 68 -6.34 10.76 18.15
CA ARG A 68 -7.25 10.41 19.24
C ARG A 68 -8.55 11.21 19.12
N PRO A 69 -9.70 10.60 19.48
CA PRO A 69 -10.97 11.34 19.52
C PRO A 69 -10.88 12.55 20.45
N GLY A 70 -11.43 13.67 19.99
CA GLY A 70 -11.55 14.89 20.78
C GLY A 70 -10.74 16.08 20.23
N PRO A 71 -10.51 17.12 21.06
CA PRO A 71 -10.01 18.41 20.58
C PRO A 71 -8.60 18.41 19.98
N SER A 72 -7.80 17.37 20.22
CA SER A 72 -6.45 17.26 19.67
C SER A 72 -6.39 16.58 18.30
N PHE A 73 -7.51 16.02 17.82
CA PHE A 73 -7.58 15.38 16.51
C PHE A 73 -7.06 16.31 15.41
N GLY A 74 -6.18 15.79 14.56
CA GLY A 74 -5.58 16.51 13.43
C GLY A 74 -4.49 17.52 13.81
N LYS A 75 -4.11 17.58 15.09
CA LYS A 75 -2.95 18.36 15.52
C LYS A 75 -1.67 17.72 14.97
N LEU A 76 -0.87 18.49 14.23
CA LEU A 76 0.49 18.11 13.88
C LEU A 76 1.34 18.10 15.16
N VAL A 77 1.86 16.93 15.54
CA VAL A 77 2.66 16.75 16.75
C VAL A 77 4.15 16.58 16.46
N ALA A 78 4.50 16.12 15.26
CA ALA A 78 5.87 16.07 14.79
C ALA A 78 5.93 16.16 13.26
N MET A 79 7.06 16.63 12.73
CA MET A 79 7.37 16.70 11.31
C MET A 79 8.86 16.40 11.11
N VAL A 80 9.17 15.49 10.19
CA VAL A 80 10.55 15.12 9.84
C VAL A 80 10.76 15.40 8.37
N PRO A 81 11.49 16.49 8.02
CA PRO A 81 11.73 16.80 6.64
C PRO A 81 12.79 15.84 6.05
N ALA A 82 12.59 15.42 4.81
CA ALA A 82 13.39 14.44 4.10
C ALA A 82 14.14 15.11 2.94
N GLY A 83 14.12 14.55 1.72
CA GLY A 83 14.82 15.11 0.57
C GLY A 83 13.98 16.04 -0.29
N PRO A 84 14.51 16.48 -1.45
CA PRO A 84 13.79 17.32 -2.39
C PRO A 84 12.63 16.56 -3.03
N ALA A 85 11.44 17.14 -2.98
CA ALA A 85 10.24 16.52 -3.51
C ALA A 85 10.29 16.33 -5.03
N ALA A 86 9.66 15.26 -5.47
CA ALA A 86 9.34 14.95 -6.86
C ALA A 86 7.99 14.22 -6.96
N MET A 87 7.83 13.12 -6.23
CA MET A 87 6.61 12.32 -6.11
C MET A 87 6.67 11.45 -4.85
N ALA A 88 6.44 12.04 -3.68
CA ALA A 88 6.13 11.27 -2.46
C ALA A 88 4.99 10.28 -2.78
N HIS A 89 5.26 8.99 -2.59
CA HIS A 89 4.41 7.92 -3.09
C HIS A 89 4.13 6.88 -1.98
N HIS A 90 4.64 5.66 -2.11
CA HIS A 90 4.34 4.56 -1.20
C HIS A 90 5.09 4.64 0.13
N THR A 91 4.43 4.05 1.13
CA THR A 91 5.04 3.64 2.40
C THR A 91 4.92 2.13 2.56
N ASN A 92 5.37 1.58 3.69
CA ASN A 92 4.74 0.34 4.16
C ASN A 92 3.22 0.55 4.31
N TYR A 93 2.42 -0.49 4.12
CA TYR A 93 0.95 -0.43 4.25
C TYR A 93 0.45 -0.39 5.70
N ALA A 94 1.31 -0.75 6.64
CA ALA A 94 1.09 -0.68 8.08
C ALA A 94 2.43 -0.38 8.77
N GLU A 95 2.40 0.11 10.01
CA GLU A 95 3.63 0.36 10.76
C GLU A 95 4.36 -0.98 10.99
N PRO A 96 5.61 -1.10 10.50
CA PRO A 96 6.38 -2.32 10.68
C PRO A 96 6.57 -2.68 12.15
N PRO A 97 6.63 -3.98 12.52
CA PRO A 97 6.85 -4.40 13.91
C PRO A 97 8.14 -3.91 14.57
N ASP A 98 9.12 -3.45 13.80
CA ASP A 98 10.37 -2.85 14.26
C ASP A 98 10.33 -1.31 14.28
N ASP A 99 9.18 -0.72 13.98
CA ASP A 99 8.91 0.72 13.90
C ASP A 99 9.78 1.45 12.86
N MET A 100 10.32 0.72 11.87
CA MET A 100 11.15 1.27 10.80
C MET A 100 10.33 1.47 9.51
N LEU A 101 9.65 2.61 9.40
CA LEU A 101 8.79 2.92 8.25
C LEU A 101 9.59 3.34 7.02
N TYR A 102 9.43 2.62 5.91
CA TYR A 102 9.97 2.98 4.60
C TYR A 102 8.97 3.87 3.86
N ALA A 103 9.47 4.89 3.18
CA ALA A 103 8.69 5.79 2.32
C ALA A 103 9.51 6.18 1.09
N ASN A 104 8.94 6.10 -0.12
CA ASN A 104 9.67 6.49 -1.33
C ASN A 104 9.19 7.82 -1.90
N ASP A 105 10.14 8.54 -2.49
CA ASP A 105 9.85 9.42 -3.61
C ASP A 105 10.16 8.63 -4.88
N TRP A 106 9.09 8.23 -5.57
CA TRP A 106 9.23 7.32 -6.72
C TRP A 106 9.98 7.99 -7.86
N LEU A 107 9.55 9.19 -8.28
CA LEU A 107 10.15 9.89 -9.41
C LEU A 107 11.58 10.38 -9.09
N GLY A 108 11.84 10.71 -7.83
CA GLY A 108 13.15 11.06 -7.29
C GLY A 108 14.07 9.86 -7.07
N ASN A 109 13.62 8.63 -7.34
CA ASN A 109 14.38 7.39 -7.13
C ASN A 109 15.06 7.37 -5.74
N SER A 110 14.29 7.76 -4.72
CA SER A 110 14.78 7.94 -3.35
C SER A 110 13.85 7.24 -2.39
N THR A 111 14.40 6.68 -1.32
CA THR A 111 13.67 6.05 -0.23
C THR A 111 14.25 6.52 1.09
N TYR A 112 13.35 6.88 1.98
CA TYR A 112 13.61 7.37 3.32
C TYR A 112 13.07 6.35 4.32
N VAL A 113 13.85 6.06 5.35
CA VAL A 113 13.47 5.11 6.41
C VAL A 113 13.41 5.87 7.72
N PHE A 114 12.25 5.86 8.36
CA PHE A 114 11.96 6.58 9.59
C PHE A 114 11.90 5.63 10.78
N ASP A 115 12.56 6.01 11.87
CA ASP A 115 12.44 5.38 13.18
C ASP A 115 11.27 6.01 13.93
N LEU A 116 10.23 5.21 14.19
CA LEU A 116 8.96 5.62 14.78
C LEU A 116 8.80 5.21 16.26
N ARG A 117 9.80 4.57 16.86
CA ARG A 117 9.78 4.11 18.28
C ARG A 117 9.41 5.20 19.28
N LYS A 118 9.60 6.46 18.90
CA LYS A 118 9.12 7.64 19.62
C LYS A 118 8.26 8.48 18.68
N PRO A 119 6.93 8.25 18.57
CA PRO A 119 6.07 8.92 17.59
C PRO A 119 6.04 10.46 17.69
N LEU A 120 6.33 11.02 18.87
CA LEU A 120 6.47 12.48 19.08
C LEU A 120 7.85 13.03 18.70
N HIS A 121 8.84 12.16 18.50
CA HIS A 121 10.20 12.48 18.11
C HIS A 121 10.76 11.49 17.07
N PRO A 122 10.05 11.27 15.94
CA PRO A 122 10.50 10.37 14.89
C PRO A 122 11.79 10.90 14.26
N ARG A 123 12.57 10.00 13.65
CA ARG A 123 13.87 10.36 13.06
C ARG A 123 14.07 9.71 11.71
N LEU A 124 14.66 10.44 10.77
CA LEU A 124 15.18 9.86 9.55
C LEU A 124 16.41 9.01 9.88
N ALA A 125 16.28 7.70 9.76
CA ALA A 125 17.32 6.73 10.08
C ALA A 125 18.23 6.42 8.87
N ARG A 126 17.66 6.40 7.66
CA ARG A 126 18.41 6.07 6.44
C ARG A 126 17.77 6.70 5.21
N THR A 127 18.62 6.97 4.22
CA THR A 127 18.21 7.32 2.86
C THR A 127 18.97 6.45 1.87
N PHE A 128 18.31 5.96 0.83
CA PHE A 128 18.93 5.25 -0.29
C PHE A 128 18.13 5.46 -1.57
N GLY A 129 18.65 5.02 -2.71
CA GLY A 129 17.95 5.04 -3.99
C GLY A 129 18.12 3.71 -4.71
N SER A 130 18.78 3.73 -5.86
CA SER A 130 19.13 2.50 -6.59
C SER A 130 20.03 1.55 -5.80
N VAL A 131 19.83 0.24 -6.04
CA VAL A 131 20.67 -0.85 -5.56
C VAL A 131 21.24 -1.58 -6.77
N GLY A 132 22.53 -1.35 -7.05
CA GLY A 132 23.15 -1.83 -8.28
C GLY A 132 22.42 -1.24 -9.50
N ALA A 133 21.96 -2.11 -10.41
CA ALA A 133 21.18 -1.68 -11.57
C ALA A 133 19.71 -1.41 -11.27
N LEU A 134 19.18 -1.90 -10.14
CA LEU A 134 17.78 -1.77 -9.76
C LEU A 134 17.51 -0.36 -9.25
N GLY A 135 16.50 0.30 -9.78
CA GLY A 135 16.07 1.64 -9.37
C GLY A 135 14.56 1.73 -9.22
N TYR A 136 14.12 2.89 -8.74
CA TYR A 136 12.73 3.23 -8.51
C TYR A 136 12.08 2.25 -7.52
N PRO A 137 12.59 2.19 -6.26
CA PRO A 137 11.95 1.41 -5.21
C PRO A 137 10.49 1.83 -5.09
N HIS A 138 9.59 0.88 -4.83
CA HIS A 138 8.17 1.13 -4.84
C HIS A 138 7.47 0.66 -3.56
N SER A 139 7.27 -0.64 -3.39
CA SER A 139 6.52 -1.19 -2.24
C SER A 139 7.43 -1.94 -1.28
N PHE A 140 7.04 -1.99 0.00
CA PHE A 140 7.88 -2.49 1.09
C PHE A 140 7.09 -3.43 2.03
N ALA A 141 7.59 -4.64 2.25
CA ALA A 141 7.02 -5.61 3.18
C ALA A 141 8.04 -6.03 4.24
N HIS A 142 7.65 -5.94 5.51
CA HIS A 142 8.43 -6.50 6.62
C HIS A 142 8.25 -8.01 6.68
N LEU A 143 9.33 -8.74 6.93
CA LEU A 143 9.40 -10.20 7.02
C LEU A 143 9.58 -10.65 8.48
N ALA A 144 9.14 -11.85 8.84
CA ALA A 144 9.24 -12.34 10.22
C ALA A 144 10.69 -12.54 10.72
N ASN A 145 11.65 -12.63 9.81
CA ASN A 145 13.08 -12.64 10.15
C ASN A 145 13.64 -11.24 10.48
N GLY A 146 12.82 -10.20 10.44
CA GLY A 146 13.19 -8.80 10.67
C GLY A 146 13.69 -8.06 9.43
N ASN A 147 13.81 -8.75 8.29
CA ASN A 147 14.24 -8.12 7.04
C ASN A 147 13.07 -7.38 6.38
N THR A 148 13.39 -6.52 5.42
CA THR A 148 12.40 -5.85 4.56
C THR A 148 12.62 -6.25 3.11
N LEU A 149 11.57 -6.74 2.45
CA LEU A 149 11.55 -7.00 1.01
C LEU A 149 10.93 -5.81 0.28
N ALA A 150 11.54 -5.40 -0.83
CA ALA A 150 11.08 -4.28 -1.62
C ALA A 150 11.02 -4.59 -3.13
N THR A 151 10.03 -4.03 -3.82
CA THR A 151 9.99 -3.97 -5.29
C THR A 151 10.74 -2.77 -5.82
N PHE A 152 11.40 -2.94 -6.96
CA PHE A 152 12.06 -1.91 -7.75
C PHE A 152 11.50 -2.00 -9.17
N GLN A 153 10.96 -0.92 -9.73
CA GLN A 153 10.25 -0.99 -11.01
C GLN A 153 11.19 -1.19 -12.21
N TYR A 154 12.39 -0.60 -12.18
CA TYR A 154 13.27 -0.54 -13.35
C TYR A 154 14.68 -1.07 -13.06
N ALA A 155 15.32 -1.57 -14.11
CA ALA A 155 16.76 -1.86 -14.14
C ALA A 155 17.48 -1.06 -15.23
N GLY A 156 18.71 -0.62 -14.95
CA GLY A 156 19.57 0.04 -15.92
C GLY A 156 19.14 1.46 -16.28
N GLY A 157 18.39 2.13 -15.40
CA GLY A 157 17.85 3.47 -15.61
C GLY A 157 16.34 3.50 -15.78
N PHE A 158 15.81 4.69 -15.96
CA PHE A 158 14.36 4.94 -16.03
C PHE A 158 13.73 4.20 -17.21
N ASN A 159 12.75 3.34 -16.91
CA ASN A 159 11.98 2.55 -17.86
C ASN A 159 12.79 1.81 -18.94
N HIS A 160 14.04 1.42 -18.62
CA HIS A 160 14.95 0.78 -19.57
C HIS A 160 14.75 -0.73 -19.64
N ALA A 161 14.64 -1.40 -18.49
CA ALA A 161 14.39 -2.83 -18.38
C ALA A 161 13.55 -3.13 -17.13
N ALA A 162 13.03 -4.37 -17.05
CA ALA A 162 12.35 -4.87 -15.86
C ALA A 162 13.23 -4.75 -14.62
N GLY A 163 12.68 -4.22 -13.53
CA GLY A 163 13.37 -4.13 -12.26
C GLY A 163 13.42 -5.47 -11.53
N GLY A 164 13.07 -5.48 -10.25
CA GLY A 164 13.26 -6.68 -9.44
C GLY A 164 12.89 -6.54 -7.98
N LEU A 165 13.41 -7.46 -7.19
CA LEU A 165 13.26 -7.52 -5.74
C LEU A 165 14.59 -7.28 -5.05
N VAL A 166 14.55 -6.57 -3.92
CA VAL A 166 15.69 -6.37 -3.03
C VAL A 166 15.27 -6.66 -1.60
N GLU A 167 16.05 -7.48 -0.90
CA GLU A 167 15.88 -7.72 0.53
C GLU A 167 16.95 -7.00 1.33
N PHE A 168 16.53 -6.32 2.39
CA PHE A 168 17.38 -5.58 3.32
C PHE A 168 17.35 -6.20 4.71
N ASP A 169 18.51 -6.31 5.35
CA ASP A 169 18.60 -6.66 6.77
C ASP A 169 18.00 -5.52 7.64
N PRO A 170 17.77 -5.73 8.96
CA PRO A 170 17.20 -4.69 9.81
C PRO A 170 18.09 -3.43 9.94
N GLN A 171 19.37 -3.51 9.55
CA GLN A 171 20.29 -2.37 9.49
C GLN A 171 20.28 -1.68 8.12
N GLY A 172 19.57 -2.22 7.13
CA GLY A 172 19.46 -1.70 5.77
C GLY A 172 20.50 -2.19 4.80
N ARG A 173 21.29 -3.20 5.16
CA ARG A 173 22.25 -3.78 4.22
C ARG A 173 21.50 -4.70 3.27
N VAL A 174 21.88 -4.65 2.00
CA VAL A 174 21.33 -5.54 0.99
C VAL A 174 21.75 -6.97 1.32
N VAL A 175 20.77 -7.84 1.52
CA VAL A 175 20.97 -9.29 1.74
C VAL A 175 21.07 -9.98 0.38
N ARG A 176 20.17 -9.63 -0.54
CA ARG A 176 20.08 -10.22 -1.88
C ARG A 176 19.22 -9.38 -2.81
N THR A 177 19.42 -9.61 -4.10
CA THR A 177 18.66 -9.01 -5.20
C THR A 177 18.24 -10.09 -6.19
N ALA A 178 17.13 -9.87 -6.89
CA ALA A 178 16.68 -10.73 -7.99
C ALA A 178 16.06 -9.89 -9.12
N SER A 179 16.33 -10.26 -10.36
CA SER A 179 15.72 -9.63 -11.54
C SER A 179 14.34 -10.21 -11.82
N ALA A 180 13.38 -9.34 -12.15
CA ALA A 180 12.03 -9.69 -12.61
C ALA A 180 11.96 -9.97 -14.10
N GLU A 181 13.07 -9.89 -14.82
CA GLU A 181 13.10 -10.23 -16.24
C GLU A 181 12.62 -11.66 -16.48
N ALA A 182 11.69 -11.81 -17.42
CA ALA A 182 11.19 -13.10 -17.87
C ALA A 182 11.08 -13.11 -19.39
N ALA A 183 11.57 -14.18 -20.03
CA ALA A 183 11.54 -14.33 -21.47
C ALA A 183 10.10 -14.26 -22.00
N GLY A 184 9.86 -13.40 -23.00
CA GLY A 184 8.54 -13.19 -23.60
C GLY A 184 7.66 -12.15 -22.90
N TYR A 185 8.15 -11.48 -21.85
CA TYR A 185 7.40 -10.48 -21.07
C TYR A 185 8.22 -9.18 -20.89
N PRO A 186 8.33 -8.34 -21.93
CA PRO A 186 9.14 -7.10 -21.89
C PRO A 186 8.55 -5.99 -21.01
N ASP A 187 7.25 -6.08 -20.72
CA ASP A 187 6.39 -5.14 -20.02
C ASP A 187 6.43 -5.27 -18.49
N ILE A 188 7.25 -6.18 -17.95
CA ILE A 188 7.31 -6.39 -16.49
C ILE A 188 7.91 -5.19 -15.78
N ARG A 189 7.16 -4.59 -14.85
CA ARG A 189 7.58 -3.50 -13.95
C ARG A 189 7.09 -3.81 -12.54
N PRO A 190 7.90 -4.45 -11.68
CA PRO A 190 7.46 -4.86 -10.36
C PRO A 190 6.87 -3.70 -9.57
N TYR A 191 5.57 -3.76 -9.30
CA TYR A 191 4.84 -2.66 -8.68
C TYR A 191 4.72 -2.90 -7.17
N SER A 192 3.89 -3.85 -6.76
CA SER A 192 3.65 -4.20 -5.36
C SER A 192 3.94 -5.69 -5.10
N LEU A 193 3.85 -6.11 -3.84
CA LEU A 193 4.12 -7.47 -3.40
C LEU A 193 3.17 -7.94 -2.29
N ALA A 194 2.80 -9.22 -2.36
CA ALA A 194 2.17 -9.96 -1.29
C ALA A 194 3.09 -11.09 -0.84
N VAL A 195 3.40 -11.17 0.45
CA VAL A 195 4.30 -12.17 1.02
C VAL A 195 3.49 -13.23 1.78
N VAL A 196 3.67 -14.49 1.42
CA VAL A 196 3.06 -15.65 2.08
C VAL A 196 4.18 -16.54 2.62
N GLU A 197 4.73 -16.15 3.77
CA GLU A 197 5.92 -16.79 4.34
C GLU A 197 5.72 -18.29 4.64
N GLN A 198 4.52 -18.67 5.11
CA GLN A 198 4.18 -20.06 5.41
C GLN A 198 4.24 -20.97 4.17
N ALA A 199 4.04 -20.39 2.97
CA ALA A 199 4.16 -21.09 1.71
C ALA A 199 5.55 -20.93 1.07
N ASP A 200 6.45 -20.15 1.67
CA ASP A 200 7.70 -19.74 1.06
C ASP A 200 7.48 -19.04 -0.29
N ARG A 201 6.51 -18.11 -0.35
CA ARG A 201 6.11 -17.43 -1.59
C ARG A 201 6.06 -15.92 -1.46
N VAL A 202 6.41 -15.26 -2.56
CA VAL A 202 6.09 -13.85 -2.83
C VAL A 202 5.33 -13.78 -4.14
N VAL A 203 4.28 -12.97 -4.19
CA VAL A 203 3.56 -12.63 -5.41
C VAL A 203 3.84 -11.17 -5.70
N THR A 204 4.45 -10.86 -6.84
CA THR A 204 4.63 -9.48 -7.28
C THR A 204 3.69 -9.18 -8.42
N SER A 205 3.09 -7.99 -8.37
CA SER A 205 2.34 -7.42 -9.47
C SER A 205 3.25 -6.65 -10.42
N SER A 206 2.69 -6.23 -11.55
CA SER A 206 3.40 -5.53 -12.60
C SER A 206 2.52 -4.42 -13.18
N ALA A 207 3.00 -3.19 -13.05
CA ALA A 207 2.38 -1.98 -13.57
C ALA A 207 3.44 -0.91 -13.82
N ASP A 208 3.41 -0.28 -15.00
CA ASP A 208 4.31 0.80 -15.32
C ASP A 208 3.73 2.14 -14.87
N MET A 209 4.30 2.75 -13.84
CA MET A 209 3.90 4.09 -13.36
C MET A 209 4.06 5.20 -14.42
N MET A 210 4.72 4.90 -15.54
CA MET A 210 4.82 5.78 -16.69
C MET A 210 3.74 5.58 -17.75
N ALA A 211 2.95 4.52 -17.62
CA ALA A 211 2.02 4.06 -18.65
C ALA A 211 2.69 3.91 -20.03
N ALA A 212 4.00 3.59 -20.09
CA ALA A 212 4.68 3.39 -21.37
C ALA A 212 4.40 2.00 -21.95
N GLN A 213 4.24 1.00 -21.07
CA GLN A 213 3.85 -0.35 -21.43
C GLN A 213 2.83 -0.87 -20.41
N VAL A 214 1.68 -1.29 -20.90
CA VAL A 214 0.66 -1.98 -20.08
C VAL A 214 1.13 -3.40 -19.82
N SER A 215 1.04 -3.84 -18.57
CA SER A 215 1.39 -5.20 -18.19
C SER A 215 0.18 -6.06 -17.86
N HIS A 216 0.27 -7.37 -18.12
CA HIS A 216 -0.80 -8.34 -17.84
C HIS A 216 -0.31 -9.54 -17.05
N VAL A 217 0.67 -9.35 -16.18
CA VAL A 217 1.27 -10.47 -15.45
C VAL A 217 1.38 -10.24 -13.96
N VAL A 218 1.40 -11.35 -13.24
CA VAL A 218 1.99 -11.46 -11.89
C VAL A 218 3.16 -12.40 -11.94
N GLN A 219 4.08 -12.26 -10.99
CA GLN A 219 5.18 -13.20 -10.81
C GLN A 219 5.12 -13.85 -9.44
N ILE A 220 5.50 -15.12 -9.39
CA ILE A 220 5.56 -15.91 -8.17
C ILE A 220 7.01 -16.29 -7.93
N TRP A 221 7.46 -16.00 -6.72
CA TRP A 221 8.84 -16.19 -6.29
C TRP A 221 8.89 -17.13 -5.11
N ARG A 222 10.01 -17.83 -4.97
CA ARG A 222 10.36 -18.49 -3.72
C ARG A 222 10.98 -17.47 -2.77
N LEU A 223 10.43 -17.30 -1.58
CA LEU A 223 10.93 -16.30 -0.63
C LEU A 223 12.33 -16.67 -0.12
N ALA A 224 12.62 -17.94 0.10
CA ALA A 224 13.86 -18.42 0.71
C ALA A 224 15.13 -18.11 -0.09
N ASP A 225 15.03 -17.82 -1.38
CA ASP A 225 16.17 -17.44 -2.23
C ASP A 225 15.85 -16.39 -3.31
N LEU A 226 14.66 -15.79 -3.29
CA LEU A 226 14.13 -14.89 -4.32
C LEU A 226 14.19 -15.46 -5.75
N LYS A 227 14.11 -16.79 -5.89
CA LYS A 227 14.04 -17.42 -7.21
C LYS A 227 12.68 -17.18 -7.85
N LEU A 228 12.66 -16.61 -9.05
CA LEU A 228 11.45 -16.55 -9.88
C LEU A 228 11.01 -17.97 -10.25
N LEU A 229 9.79 -18.34 -9.86
CA LEU A 229 9.21 -19.67 -10.11
C LEU A 229 8.29 -19.67 -11.32
N GLN A 230 7.44 -18.65 -11.44
CA GLN A 230 6.42 -18.54 -12.49
C GLN A 230 6.17 -17.06 -12.83
N THR A 231 5.91 -16.81 -14.11
CA THR A 231 5.26 -15.57 -14.59
C THR A 231 3.90 -15.99 -15.15
N LEU A 232 2.82 -15.52 -14.54
CA LEU A 232 1.45 -15.88 -14.92
C LEU A 232 0.78 -14.68 -15.58
N ARG A 233 0.17 -14.92 -16.74
CA ARG A 233 -0.68 -13.92 -17.38
C ARG A 233 -2.05 -13.86 -16.70
N LEU A 234 -2.55 -12.66 -16.44
CA LEU A 234 -3.92 -12.45 -16.01
C LEU A 234 -4.86 -12.87 -17.16
N PRO A 235 -5.83 -13.75 -16.92
CA PRO A 235 -6.75 -14.20 -17.96
C PRO A 235 -7.63 -13.02 -18.40
N PRO A 236 -7.72 -12.70 -19.70
CA PRO A 236 -8.62 -11.66 -20.18
C PRO A 236 -10.08 -12.12 -20.07
N GLU A 237 -11.00 -11.18 -19.89
CA GLU A 237 -12.43 -11.44 -20.04
C GLU A 237 -12.87 -11.39 -21.51
N SER A 238 -13.99 -12.03 -21.81
CA SER A 238 -14.56 -12.06 -23.17
C SER A 238 -15.09 -10.71 -23.64
N ASP A 239 -15.49 -9.82 -22.71
CA ASP A 239 -15.93 -8.46 -23.03
C ASP A 239 -14.72 -7.52 -23.04
N TRP A 240 -13.96 -7.63 -24.13
CA TRP A 240 -12.67 -6.98 -24.40
C TRP A 240 -12.70 -5.43 -24.39
N ILE A 241 -13.88 -4.80 -24.28
CA ILE A 241 -14.03 -3.34 -24.40
C ILE A 241 -13.22 -2.59 -23.32
N TYR A 242 -12.80 -3.25 -22.23
CA TYR A 242 -12.20 -2.54 -21.08
C TYR A 242 -10.98 -3.18 -20.39
N ASP A 243 -10.38 -4.23 -20.94
CA ASP A 243 -9.14 -4.88 -20.44
C ASP A 243 -8.95 -4.80 -18.90
N THR A 244 -9.81 -5.49 -18.15
CA THR A 244 -9.76 -5.55 -16.68
C THR A 244 -8.51 -6.25 -16.14
N ALA A 245 -7.72 -6.86 -17.02
CA ALA A 245 -6.46 -7.52 -16.68
C ALA A 245 -5.24 -6.60 -16.79
N ALA A 246 -5.42 -5.35 -17.24
CA ALA A 246 -4.34 -4.39 -17.44
C ALA A 246 -3.79 -3.84 -16.11
N ASP A 247 -2.46 -3.89 -16.00
CA ASP A 247 -1.64 -3.39 -14.91
C ASP A 247 -2.08 -3.93 -13.56
N SER A 248 -1.58 -5.12 -13.21
CA SER A 248 -1.83 -5.68 -11.88
C SER A 248 -1.28 -4.72 -10.82
N SER A 249 -2.12 -4.33 -9.88
CA SER A 249 -1.84 -3.26 -8.93
C SER A 249 -1.32 -3.83 -7.62
N GLU A 250 -2.20 -4.16 -6.68
CA GLU A 250 -1.87 -4.25 -5.27
C GLU A 250 -2.29 -5.59 -4.67
N PRO A 251 -1.49 -6.67 -4.86
CA PRO A 251 -1.86 -7.98 -4.36
C PRO A 251 -1.97 -7.95 -2.83
N ARG A 252 -2.98 -8.64 -2.30
CA ARG A 252 -3.24 -8.73 -0.86
C ARG A 252 -3.43 -10.17 -0.42
N VAL A 253 -2.77 -10.51 0.69
CA VAL A 253 -3.01 -11.76 1.40
C VAL A 253 -4.27 -11.59 2.24
N LEU A 254 -5.21 -12.52 2.13
CA LEU A 254 -6.44 -12.52 2.93
C LEU A 254 -6.16 -12.92 4.38
N ALA A 255 -7.15 -12.76 5.25
CA ALA A 255 -7.01 -13.05 6.68
C ALA A 255 -6.68 -14.51 7.02
N ASP A 256 -6.85 -15.44 6.09
CA ASP A 256 -6.43 -16.83 6.23
C ASP A 256 -4.90 -17.02 6.12
N GLY A 257 -4.17 -15.97 5.75
CA GLY A 257 -2.72 -15.94 5.67
C GLY A 257 -2.12 -16.70 4.48
N HIS A 258 -2.93 -17.18 3.53
CA HIS A 258 -2.43 -17.97 2.39
C HIS A 258 -3.15 -17.74 1.06
N THR A 259 -4.38 -17.21 1.08
CA THR A 259 -5.10 -16.82 -0.14
C THR A 259 -4.64 -15.43 -0.59
N VAL A 260 -4.39 -15.26 -1.89
CA VAL A 260 -3.97 -13.97 -2.47
C VAL A 260 -5.00 -13.52 -3.50
N LEU A 261 -5.49 -12.30 -3.35
CA LEU A 261 -6.21 -11.57 -4.38
C LEU A 261 -5.28 -10.57 -5.06
N VAL A 262 -5.45 -10.40 -6.36
CA VAL A 262 -4.66 -9.51 -7.21
C VAL A 262 -5.64 -8.55 -7.92
N PRO A 263 -5.77 -7.31 -7.46
CA PRO A 263 -6.48 -6.28 -8.19
C PRO A 263 -5.62 -5.75 -9.34
N THR A 264 -6.26 -5.00 -10.23
CA THR A 264 -5.63 -4.28 -11.34
C THR A 264 -6.04 -2.82 -11.33
N PHE A 265 -5.26 -1.95 -11.98
CA PHE A 265 -5.64 -0.54 -12.13
C PHE A 265 -6.93 -0.36 -12.96
N ASN A 266 -7.21 -1.31 -13.85
CA ASN A 266 -8.50 -1.38 -14.58
C ASN A 266 -9.60 -2.11 -13.81
N CYS A 267 -9.48 -2.23 -12.48
CA CYS A 267 -10.53 -2.70 -11.57
C CYS A 267 -11.00 -4.14 -11.75
N GLY A 268 -10.21 -4.99 -12.41
CA GLY A 268 -10.39 -6.43 -12.35
C GLY A 268 -9.79 -7.00 -11.06
N LEU A 269 -10.41 -8.04 -10.52
CA LEU A 269 -9.95 -8.73 -9.33
C LEU A 269 -9.73 -10.21 -9.65
N PHE A 270 -8.55 -10.70 -9.31
CA PHE A 270 -8.11 -12.05 -9.66
C PHE A 270 -7.74 -12.83 -8.41
N LEU A 271 -8.27 -14.04 -8.28
CA LEU A 271 -7.87 -15.00 -7.27
C LEU A 271 -6.67 -15.82 -7.76
N LEU A 272 -5.60 -15.84 -6.96
CA LEU A 272 -4.47 -16.74 -7.18
C LEU A 272 -4.72 -18.09 -6.51
N LYS A 273 -4.78 -19.15 -7.32
CA LYS A 273 -5.08 -20.51 -6.89
C LYS A 273 -3.82 -21.35 -6.83
N ASN A 274 -3.78 -22.26 -5.86
CA ASN A 274 -2.71 -23.24 -5.69
C ASN A 274 -1.31 -22.61 -5.61
N LEU A 275 -1.18 -21.47 -4.91
CA LEU A 275 0.07 -20.68 -4.79
C LEU A 275 1.30 -21.52 -4.38
N ALA A 276 1.13 -22.47 -3.46
CA ALA A 276 2.24 -23.32 -3.00
C ALA A 276 2.61 -24.46 -3.98
N SER A 277 1.75 -24.76 -4.96
CA SER A 277 1.95 -25.86 -5.90
C SER A 277 2.93 -25.53 -7.03
N ASP A 278 3.26 -26.53 -7.85
CA ASP A 278 4.00 -26.39 -9.11
C ASP A 278 3.16 -25.77 -10.25
N LYS A 279 1.83 -25.73 -10.09
CA LYS A 279 0.87 -25.27 -11.10
C LYS A 279 -0.10 -24.22 -10.52
N PRO A 280 0.41 -23.05 -10.10
CA PRO A 280 -0.45 -21.93 -9.73
C PRO A 280 -1.23 -21.42 -10.95
N SER A 281 -2.39 -20.82 -10.70
CA SER A 281 -3.24 -20.26 -11.77
C SER A 281 -4.01 -19.04 -11.27
N LEU A 282 -4.32 -18.12 -12.17
CA LEU A 282 -5.19 -16.98 -11.89
C LEU A 282 -6.62 -17.23 -12.38
N GLN A 283 -7.59 -16.76 -11.62
CA GLN A 283 -9.00 -16.77 -11.99
C GLN A 283 -9.55 -15.35 -11.79
N HIS A 284 -10.16 -14.75 -12.81
CA HIS A 284 -10.93 -13.52 -12.62
C HIS A 284 -12.17 -13.85 -11.77
N VAL A 285 -12.43 -13.04 -10.75
CA VAL A 285 -13.50 -13.30 -9.76
C VAL A 285 -14.43 -12.11 -9.56
N TYR A 286 -14.02 -10.88 -9.95
CA TYR A 286 -14.83 -9.68 -9.77
C TYR A 286 -14.36 -8.53 -10.65
N ASP A 287 -15.29 -7.74 -11.21
CA ASP A 287 -15.03 -6.43 -11.82
C ASP A 287 -15.78 -5.37 -10.98
N PHE A 288 -15.07 -4.34 -10.48
CA PHE A 288 -15.70 -3.26 -9.73
C PHE A 288 -16.55 -2.32 -10.60
N GLY A 289 -16.46 -2.42 -11.93
CA GLY A 289 -17.23 -1.61 -12.88
C GLY A 289 -16.65 -0.21 -13.14
N TYR A 290 -15.44 0.05 -12.64
CA TYR A 290 -14.69 1.30 -12.80
C TYR A 290 -13.38 1.06 -13.59
N ARG A 291 -12.57 2.09 -13.86
CA ARG A 291 -11.38 1.96 -14.73
C ARG A 291 -10.10 2.55 -14.13
N THR A 292 -10.16 2.92 -12.86
CA THR A 292 -9.00 3.40 -12.12
C THR A 292 -9.19 3.00 -10.66
N CYS A 293 -8.74 1.79 -10.33
CA CYS A 293 -8.67 1.25 -8.98
C CYS A 293 -7.25 1.43 -8.44
N GLU A 294 -7.11 1.65 -7.14
CA GLU A 294 -5.86 2.14 -6.57
C GLU A 294 -5.38 1.19 -5.46
N VAL A 295 -5.13 1.69 -4.25
CA VAL A 295 -4.53 0.90 -3.18
C VAL A 295 -5.60 0.34 -2.24
N PRO A 296 -5.82 -0.99 -2.19
CA PRO A 296 -6.73 -1.62 -1.26
C PRO A 296 -6.06 -2.03 0.05
N ILE A 297 -6.92 -2.34 1.02
CA ILE A 297 -6.56 -3.03 2.27
C ILE A 297 -7.42 -4.27 2.48
N VAL A 298 -6.98 -5.15 3.39
CA VAL A 298 -7.78 -6.26 3.90
C VAL A 298 -8.19 -5.98 5.34
N ALA A 299 -9.50 -5.91 5.58
CA ALA A 299 -10.11 -5.70 6.89
C ALA A 299 -10.82 -6.98 7.36
N GLY A 300 -10.05 -7.94 7.88
CA GLY A 300 -10.62 -9.25 8.23
C GLY A 300 -11.09 -10.00 6.98
N ASN A 301 -12.39 -10.20 6.85
CA ASN A 301 -12.99 -10.92 5.72
C ASN A 301 -13.35 -10.02 4.53
N PHE A 302 -12.94 -8.76 4.56
CA PHE A 302 -13.30 -7.77 3.55
C PHE A 302 -12.06 -7.25 2.84
N LEU A 303 -12.13 -7.17 1.51
CA LEU A 303 -11.22 -6.35 0.71
C LEU A 303 -11.86 -4.96 0.57
N VAL A 304 -11.17 -3.91 0.98
CA VAL A 304 -11.65 -2.53 0.82
C VAL A 304 -10.81 -1.86 -0.25
N GLU A 305 -11.46 -1.43 -1.33
CA GLU A 305 -10.83 -0.92 -2.55
C GLU A 305 -11.18 0.55 -2.77
N THR A 306 -10.20 1.33 -3.23
CA THR A 306 -10.38 2.72 -3.63
C THR A 306 -10.47 2.79 -5.16
N MET A 307 -11.50 3.47 -5.68
CA MET A 307 -11.72 3.65 -7.11
C MET A 307 -11.72 5.14 -7.46
N GLN A 308 -10.59 5.59 -8.00
CA GLN A 308 -10.37 6.97 -8.43
C GLN A 308 -11.44 7.42 -9.43
N SER A 309 -11.68 6.63 -10.50
CA SER A 309 -12.61 7.01 -11.58
C SER A 309 -14.07 7.06 -11.15
N GLY A 310 -14.39 6.47 -10.00
CA GLY A 310 -15.75 6.41 -9.47
C GLY A 310 -16.02 7.36 -8.30
N HIS A 311 -14.98 7.99 -7.73
CA HIS A 311 -15.06 8.66 -6.43
C HIS A 311 -15.57 7.71 -5.33
N VAL A 312 -15.14 6.44 -5.35
CA VAL A 312 -15.73 5.39 -4.49
C VAL A 312 -14.68 4.74 -3.61
N VAL A 313 -15.09 4.39 -2.39
CA VAL A 313 -14.46 3.34 -1.57
C VAL A 313 -15.47 2.22 -1.38
N ALA A 314 -15.17 1.00 -1.80
CA ALA A 314 -16.08 -0.15 -1.67
C ALA A 314 -15.48 -1.24 -0.79
N SER A 315 -16.35 -1.95 -0.07
CA SER A 315 -16.03 -3.10 0.76
C SER A 315 -16.64 -4.34 0.13
N LEU A 316 -15.79 -5.31 -0.13
CA LEU A 316 -16.11 -6.57 -0.79
C LEU A 316 -15.97 -7.71 0.23
N ASP A 317 -17.02 -8.49 0.44
CA ASP A 317 -16.92 -9.72 1.23
C ASP A 317 -16.19 -10.78 0.42
N VAL A 318 -15.08 -11.26 0.96
CA VAL A 318 -14.17 -12.23 0.33
C VAL A 318 -14.08 -13.53 1.14
N ARG A 319 -15.08 -13.85 1.97
CA ARG A 319 -15.18 -15.17 2.65
C ARG A 319 -15.25 -16.32 1.66
N ASP A 320 -15.92 -16.12 0.53
CA ASP A 320 -15.78 -16.95 -0.66
C ASP A 320 -15.03 -16.16 -1.73
N PRO A 321 -13.69 -16.27 -1.78
CA PRO A 321 -12.88 -15.48 -2.71
C PRO A 321 -13.10 -15.84 -4.17
N LYS A 322 -13.85 -16.91 -4.49
CA LYS A 322 -14.27 -17.24 -5.87
C LYS A 322 -15.53 -16.51 -6.30
N HIS A 323 -16.33 -16.06 -5.35
CA HIS A 323 -17.56 -15.30 -5.59
C HIS A 323 -17.64 -14.09 -4.65
N PRO A 324 -16.69 -13.14 -4.74
CA PRO A 324 -16.76 -11.93 -3.95
C PRO A 324 -18.05 -11.15 -4.27
N HIS A 325 -18.57 -10.43 -3.28
CA HIS A 325 -19.70 -9.53 -3.50
C HIS A 325 -19.58 -8.26 -2.66
N GLU A 326 -20.00 -7.14 -3.23
CA GLU A 326 -19.96 -5.86 -2.54
C GLU A 326 -21.00 -5.83 -1.42
N VAL A 327 -20.58 -5.42 -0.22
CA VAL A 327 -21.45 -5.29 0.95
C VAL A 327 -21.66 -3.84 1.37
N SER A 328 -20.79 -2.92 0.95
CA SER A 328 -20.91 -1.50 1.26
C SER A 328 -20.10 -0.63 0.31
N ARG A 329 -20.54 0.62 0.13
CA ARG A 329 -19.81 1.66 -0.60
C ARG A 329 -19.94 3.03 0.07
N ILE A 330 -18.88 3.83 -0.03
CA ILE A 330 -18.87 5.27 0.21
C ILE A 330 -18.72 5.95 -1.14
N LEU A 331 -19.62 6.89 -1.44
CA LEU A 331 -19.47 7.83 -2.55
C LEU A 331 -18.87 9.12 -1.99
N LEU A 332 -17.73 9.51 -2.51
CA LEU A 332 -17.07 10.78 -2.22
C LEU A 332 -17.58 11.88 -3.16
N PRO A 333 -17.38 13.16 -2.80
CA PRO A 333 -17.64 14.28 -3.70
C PRO A 333 -16.95 14.12 -5.07
N PRO A 334 -17.53 14.67 -6.17
CA PRO A 334 -16.98 14.49 -7.53
C PRO A 334 -15.60 15.10 -7.79
N ASP A 335 -15.03 15.86 -6.86
CA ASP A 335 -13.67 16.40 -6.93
C ASP A 335 -12.69 15.65 -6.00
N GLU A 336 -13.16 14.63 -5.28
CA GLU A 336 -12.35 13.77 -4.41
C GLU A 336 -12.06 12.45 -5.10
N TYR A 337 -10.78 12.19 -5.37
CA TYR A 337 -10.30 11.04 -6.10
C TYR A 337 -9.52 10.13 -5.13
N PRO A 338 -10.16 9.13 -4.49
CA PRO A 338 -9.48 8.30 -3.49
C PRO A 338 -8.41 7.44 -4.16
N HIS A 339 -7.24 7.36 -3.53
CA HIS A 339 -6.10 6.60 -4.05
C HIS A 339 -5.47 5.68 -3.01
N TRP A 340 -5.06 6.21 -1.85
CA TRP A 340 -4.50 5.40 -0.77
C TRP A 340 -5.52 5.22 0.34
N ILE A 341 -5.60 4.01 0.89
CA ILE A 341 -6.33 3.73 2.12
C ILE A 341 -5.45 3.00 3.13
N ALA A 342 -5.53 3.42 4.39
CA ALA A 342 -4.84 2.82 5.51
C ALA A 342 -5.84 2.30 6.54
N MET A 343 -5.57 1.15 7.13
CA MET A 343 -6.39 0.58 8.19
C MET A 343 -5.69 0.69 9.55
N GLU A 344 -6.45 1.10 10.57
CA GLU A 344 -5.98 1.09 11.95
C GLU A 344 -5.66 -0.34 12.42
N PRO A 345 -4.45 -0.62 12.92
CA PRO A 345 -4.08 -1.93 13.45
C PRO A 345 -5.04 -2.40 14.53
N GLY A 346 -5.86 -3.40 14.21
CA GLY A 346 -6.78 -4.00 15.17
C GLY A 346 -8.05 -3.18 15.46
N GLY A 347 -8.09 -1.90 15.08
CA GLY A 347 -9.26 -1.03 15.16
C GLY A 347 -10.17 -1.13 13.94
N ASP A 348 -11.01 -0.10 13.76
CA ASP A 348 -11.98 -0.01 12.66
C ASP A 348 -11.87 1.29 11.85
N ARG A 349 -10.91 2.15 12.17
CA ARG A 349 -10.70 3.41 11.46
C ARG A 349 -9.92 3.20 10.17
N LEU A 350 -10.27 4.00 9.18
CA LEU A 350 -9.66 4.08 7.87
C LEU A 350 -9.21 5.52 7.63
N ALA A 351 -8.03 5.71 7.05
CA ALA A 351 -7.53 7.00 6.57
C ALA A 351 -7.38 6.95 5.05
N ILE A 352 -7.90 7.95 4.36
CA ILE A 352 -7.98 7.99 2.89
C ILE A 352 -7.27 9.25 2.40
N THR A 353 -6.33 9.07 1.46
CA THR A 353 -5.67 10.17 0.74
C THR A 353 -5.87 9.99 -0.76
N GLY A 354 -5.57 11.04 -1.54
CA GLY A 354 -5.66 10.95 -2.99
C GLY A 354 -5.54 12.29 -3.69
N TYR A 355 -6.24 12.43 -4.81
CA TYR A 355 -6.08 13.57 -5.72
C TYR A 355 -7.31 14.50 -5.74
N GLY A 356 -7.21 15.57 -6.55
CA GLY A 356 -8.21 16.63 -6.63
C GLY A 356 -8.32 17.40 -5.31
N ALA A 357 -9.49 17.43 -4.70
CA ALA A 357 -9.70 18.02 -3.38
C ALA A 357 -9.01 17.24 -2.25
N LEU A 358 -8.67 15.96 -2.45
CA LEU A 358 -7.85 15.19 -1.50
C LEU A 358 -6.35 15.50 -1.60
N ALA A 359 -5.91 16.23 -2.63
CA ALA A 359 -4.50 16.60 -2.77
C ALA A 359 -3.98 17.49 -1.63
N THR A 360 -4.84 17.98 -0.74
CA THR A 360 -4.46 18.71 0.47
C THR A 360 -5.21 18.22 1.71
N LYS A 361 -5.79 17.01 1.69
CA LYS A 361 -6.63 16.51 2.79
C LYS A 361 -6.48 15.02 3.02
N VAL A 362 -6.64 14.61 4.27
CA VAL A 362 -6.90 13.22 4.66
C VAL A 362 -8.34 13.12 5.12
N ARG A 363 -9.10 12.18 4.53
CA ARG A 363 -10.46 11.79 4.94
C ARG A 363 -10.39 10.60 5.88
N PHE A 364 -11.41 10.46 6.72
CA PHE A 364 -11.55 9.32 7.62
C PHE A 364 -12.84 8.57 7.34
N ALA A 365 -12.81 7.27 7.53
CA ALA A 365 -13.98 6.40 7.49
C ALA A 365 -13.85 5.34 8.57
N ARG A 366 -14.92 4.58 8.80
CA ARG A 366 -14.91 3.38 9.63
C ARG A 366 -15.44 2.19 8.87
N ILE A 367 -14.97 1.01 9.25
CA ILE A 367 -15.48 -0.28 8.78
C ILE A 367 -16.00 -1.12 9.94
N ASP A 368 -17.27 -1.51 9.89
CA ASP A 368 -17.75 -2.60 10.74
C ASP A 368 -17.07 -3.90 10.28
N ARG A 369 -16.19 -4.44 11.11
CA ARG A 369 -15.38 -5.63 10.79
C ARG A 369 -16.17 -6.93 10.77
N HIS A 370 -17.44 -6.91 11.18
CA HIS A 370 -18.33 -8.06 11.11
C HIS A 370 -19.18 -8.05 9.84
N THR A 371 -19.65 -6.88 9.42
CA THR A 371 -20.57 -6.72 8.29
C THR A 371 -19.92 -6.18 7.03
N GLY A 372 -18.75 -5.55 7.15
CA GLY A 372 -18.06 -4.85 6.07
C GLY A 372 -18.67 -3.48 5.77
N ALA A 373 -19.64 -3.02 6.56
CA ALA A 373 -20.29 -1.72 6.38
C ALA A 373 -19.29 -0.58 6.55
N LEU A 374 -19.26 0.32 5.58
CA LEU A 374 -18.40 1.50 5.56
C LEU A 374 -19.21 2.74 5.96
N THR A 375 -18.63 3.58 6.82
CA THR A 375 -19.20 4.88 7.20
C THR A 375 -18.16 5.97 6.99
N LEU A 376 -18.49 7.01 6.23
CA LEU A 376 -17.63 8.18 6.08
C LEU A 376 -17.72 9.05 7.33
N GLU A 377 -16.58 9.42 7.89
CA GLU A 377 -16.51 10.26 9.07
C GLU A 377 -16.39 11.75 8.67
N PRO A 378 -16.96 12.68 9.46
CA PRO A 378 -16.86 14.11 9.19
C PRO A 378 -15.44 14.66 9.38
N GLU A 379 -14.61 13.97 10.18
CA GLU A 379 -13.25 14.35 10.48
C GLU A 379 -12.37 14.44 9.22
N THR A 380 -11.51 15.47 9.20
CA THR A 380 -10.47 15.64 8.19
C THR A 380 -9.20 16.19 8.80
N ILE A 381 -8.08 15.95 8.11
CA ILE A 381 -6.82 16.65 8.37
C ILE A 381 -6.47 17.48 7.13
N ASP A 382 -6.31 18.79 7.31
CA ASP A 382 -5.93 19.74 6.25
C ASP A 382 -4.40 19.89 6.19
N PHE A 383 -3.85 19.81 4.97
CA PHE A 383 -2.44 19.99 4.64
C PHE A 383 -2.17 21.40 4.04
N THR A 384 -3.14 22.29 4.09
CA THR A 384 -3.01 23.72 3.85
C THR A 384 -2.91 24.41 5.20
N ARG A 385 -1.69 24.55 5.74
CA ARG A 385 -1.50 25.04 7.10
C ARG A 385 -0.17 25.79 7.29
N THR A 386 -0.01 26.36 8.48
CA THR A 386 1.28 26.89 8.91
C THR A 386 2.21 25.74 9.30
N TRP A 387 3.33 25.62 8.59
CA TRP A 387 4.30 24.55 8.80
C TRP A 387 5.42 24.96 9.77
N PRO A 388 5.87 24.08 10.68
CA PRO A 388 6.90 24.39 11.68
C PRO A 388 8.27 24.78 11.09
N ASP A 389 8.59 24.34 9.88
CA ASP A 389 9.85 24.64 9.19
C ASP A 389 9.79 25.92 8.33
N GLY A 390 8.64 26.61 8.34
CA GLY A 390 8.44 27.86 7.62
C GLY A 390 7.95 27.69 6.18
N TRP A 391 7.63 26.47 5.72
CA TRP A 391 7.06 26.25 4.40
C TRP A 391 5.80 27.11 4.16
N GLN A 392 5.77 27.78 3.02
CA GLN A 392 4.70 28.69 2.59
C GLN A 392 3.93 28.05 1.43
N GLY A 393 3.04 27.12 1.73
CA GLY A 393 2.26 26.38 0.75
C GLY A 393 1.44 25.26 1.37
N SER A 394 0.82 24.45 0.52
CA SER A 394 0.17 23.21 0.95
C SER A 394 1.17 22.06 0.93
N ALA A 395 0.72 20.89 1.35
CA ALA A 395 1.41 19.65 1.06
C ALA A 395 0.43 18.59 0.54
N VAL A 396 0.96 17.66 -0.24
CA VAL A 396 0.20 16.57 -0.87
C VAL A 396 0.44 15.29 -0.06
N PRO A 397 -0.53 14.83 0.73
CA PRO A 397 -0.41 13.55 1.42
C PRO A 397 -0.55 12.38 0.44
N HIS A 398 0.21 11.31 0.64
CA HIS A 398 0.09 10.08 -0.15
C HIS A 398 0.02 8.85 0.77
N GLY A 399 1.14 8.18 1.04
CA GLY A 399 1.16 7.05 1.97
C GLY A 399 0.78 7.48 3.40
N ALA A 400 -0.19 6.78 3.99
CA ALA A 400 -0.63 7.01 5.36
C ALA A 400 -0.60 5.69 6.15
N VAL A 401 -0.19 5.77 7.42
CA VAL A 401 -0.01 4.61 8.30
C VAL A 401 -0.41 5.00 9.72
N PHE A 402 -1.36 4.27 10.31
CA PHE A 402 -1.69 4.41 11.73
C PHE A 402 -0.57 3.82 12.59
N SER A 403 -0.31 4.46 13.73
CA SER A 403 0.64 3.94 14.70
C SER A 403 0.14 2.65 15.34
N ARG A 404 1.06 1.82 15.82
CA ARG A 404 0.76 0.69 16.66
C ARG A 404 0.32 1.22 18.04
N PRO A 405 -0.64 0.53 18.70
CA PRO A 405 -1.10 0.91 20.03
C PRO A 405 -0.06 0.70 21.13
#